data_AF-A0A3D2INI3-F1
#
_entry.id   AF-A0A3D2INI3-F1
#
_cell.length_a   1.000
_cell.length_b   1.000
_cell.length_c   1.000
_cell.angle_alpha   90.00
_cell.angle_beta   90.00
_cell.angle_gamma   90.00
#
_symmetry.space_group_name_H-M   'P 1'
#
loop_
_entity.id
_entity.type
_entity.pdbx_description
1 polymer ?
#
loop_
_entity_poly.entity_id
_entity_poly.type
_entity_poly.pdbx_seq_one_letter_code
_entity_poly.pdbx_strand_id
1 'polypeptide(L)' 'QEVKVLNEARRILKEDRVLFMMHLIKADAWYGRLLQESMGIGGIKFWTKDESNKLFKQAGFKVDEQITRGIVCFTRLRVS' A
#
# COMPACT_ATOMS: atom_id res chain seq x y z
N GLN A 1 14.12 -1.44 -0.18
CA GLN A 1 13.83 -2.37 -1.31
C GLN A 1 12.41 -2.22 -1.85
N GLU A 2 11.49 -1.67 -1.08
CA GLU A 2 10.03 -1.70 -1.27
C GLU A 2 9.57 -0.68 -2.32
N VAL A 3 10.19 0.50 -2.34
CA VAL A 3 9.98 1.49 -3.41
C VAL A 3 10.42 0.93 -4.77
N LYS A 4 11.31 -0.08 -4.81
CA LYS A 4 11.74 -0.72 -6.07
C LYS A 4 10.55 -1.32 -6.82
N VAL A 5 9.65 -2.02 -6.14
CA VAL A 5 8.47 -2.64 -6.79
C VAL A 5 7.55 -1.57 -7.38
N LEU A 6 7.30 -0.50 -6.62
CA LEU A 6 6.50 0.63 -7.10
C LEU A 6 7.19 1.35 -8.27
N ASN A 7 8.50 1.54 -8.21
CA ASN A 7 9.28 2.15 -9.29
C ASN A 7 9.26 1.30 -10.57
N GLU A 8 9.39 -0.02 -10.45
CA GLU A 8 9.29 -0.93 -11.61
C GLU A 8 7.87 -0.94 -12.18
N ALA A 9 6.84 -0.90 -11.33
CA ALA A 9 5.47 -0.75 -11.80
C ALA A 9 5.28 0.58 -12.56
N ARG A 10 5.78 1.69 -12.02
CA ARG A 10 5.74 3.00 -12.68
C ARG A 10 6.49 2.99 -14.01
N ARG A 11 7.67 2.36 -14.07
CA ARG A 11 8.49 2.28 -15.29
C ARG A 11 7.76 1.61 -16.45
N ILE A 12 6.89 0.64 -16.17
CA ILE A 12 6.16 -0.12 -17.20
C ILE A 12 4.82 0.56 -17.58
N LEU A 13 4.23 1.31 -16.66
CA LEU A 13 2.98 2.04 -16.89
C LEU A 13 3.25 3.31 -17.72
N LYS A 14 2.57 3.45 -18.86
CA LYS A 14 2.56 4.71 -19.64
C LYS A 14 1.91 5.83 -18.82
N GLU A 15 2.15 7.09 -19.20
CA GLU A 15 1.51 8.25 -18.58
C GLU A 15 -0.02 8.10 -18.54
N ASP A 16 -0.63 8.63 -17.46
CA ASP A 16 -2.07 8.54 -17.13
C ASP A 16 -2.67 7.13 -16.96
N ARG A 17 -1.83 6.09 -16.92
CA ARG A 17 -2.30 4.73 -16.61
C ARG A 17 -2.53 4.51 -15.13
N VAL A 18 -3.39 3.53 -14.86
CA VAL A 18 -3.91 3.21 -13.53
C VAL A 18 -3.31 1.90 -13.05
N LEU A 19 -2.90 1.87 -11.78
CA LEU A 19 -2.54 0.67 -11.03
C LEU A 19 -3.57 0.44 -9.93
N PHE A 20 -4.24 -0.70 -9.96
CA PHE A 20 -5.05 -1.18 -8.84
C PHE A 20 -4.24 -2.15 -8.00
N MET A 21 -4.18 -1.91 -6.69
CA MET A 21 -3.39 -2.71 -5.77
C MET A 21 -4.20 -3.03 -4.50
N MET A 22 -4.06 -4.27 -4.04
CA MET A 22 -4.49 -4.69 -2.71
C MET A 22 -3.25 -4.81 -1.81
N HIS A 23 -3.29 -4.20 -0.64
CA HIS A 23 -2.21 -4.29 0.36
C HIS A 23 -2.77 -4.38 1.77
N LEU A 24 -1.95 -4.94 2.67
CA LEU A 24 -2.31 -5.08 4.08
C LEU A 24 -1.86 -3.83 4.85
N ILE A 25 -2.76 -3.25 5.62
CA ILE A 25 -2.49 -2.09 6.48
C ILE A 25 -2.66 -2.43 7.96
N LYS A 26 -2.06 -1.59 8.82
CA LYS A 26 -2.28 -1.67 10.27
C LYS A 26 -3.77 -1.55 10.59
N ALA A 27 -4.27 -2.39 11.49
CA ALA A 27 -5.65 -2.32 11.94
C ALA A 27 -5.90 -1.06 12.78
N ASP A 28 -7.03 -0.38 12.56
CA ASP A 28 -7.42 0.78 13.38
C ASP A 28 -7.85 0.37 14.80
N ALA A 29 -8.36 -0.86 14.97
CA ALA A 29 -8.85 -1.39 16.24
C ALA A 29 -7.84 -2.31 16.94
N TRP A 30 -7.81 -2.23 18.28
CA TRP A 30 -6.86 -2.94 19.16
C TRP A 30 -6.86 -4.48 18.96
N TYR A 31 -8.02 -5.06 18.62
CA TYR A 31 -8.21 -6.51 18.44
C TYR A 31 -7.42 -7.10 17.25
N GLY A 32 -6.97 -6.26 16.31
CA GLY A 32 -6.13 -6.69 15.18
C GLY A 32 -4.61 -6.62 15.42
N ARG A 33 -4.15 -5.96 16.50
CA ARG A 33 -2.70 -5.77 16.74
C ARG A 33 -1.98 -7.07 17.11
N LEU A 34 -2.58 -7.92 17.94
CA LEU A 34 -2.00 -9.20 18.36
C LEU A 34 -1.75 -10.16 17.17
N LEU A 35 -2.70 -10.24 16.24
CA LEU A 35 -2.53 -11.02 15.00
C LEU A 35 -1.44 -10.41 14.10
N GLN A 36 -1.40 -9.08 13.95
CA GLN A 36 -0.36 -8.43 13.16
C GLN A 36 1.04 -8.56 13.75
N GLU A 37 1.18 -8.50 15.07
CA GLU A 37 2.45 -8.70 15.77
C GLU A 37 3.02 -10.11 15.53
N SER A 38 2.17 -11.14 15.56
CA SER A 38 2.59 -12.51 15.21
C SER A 38 3.00 -12.67 13.74
N MET A 39 2.35 -11.95 12.82
CA MET A 39 2.68 -11.99 11.39
C MET A 39 3.92 -11.16 11.03
N GLY A 40 4.25 -10.14 11.85
CA GLY A 40 5.51 -9.39 11.75
C GLY A 40 6.74 -10.27 11.93
N ILE A 41 6.64 -11.31 12.78
CA ILE A 41 7.70 -12.32 12.98
C ILE A 41 7.92 -13.15 11.70
N GLY A 42 6.89 -13.31 10.86
CA GLY A 42 6.96 -13.98 9.55
C GLY A 42 7.46 -13.10 8.40
N GLY A 43 7.96 -11.89 8.67
CA GLY A 43 8.46 -10.97 7.65
C GLY A 43 7.38 -10.15 6.92
N ILE A 44 6.11 -10.25 7.33
CA ILE A 44 5.01 -9.48 6.74
C ILE A 44 4.97 -8.10 7.41
N LYS A 45 5.17 -7.05 6.60
CA LYS A 45 5.14 -5.67 7.08
C LYS A 45 3.77 -5.03 6.83
N PHE A 46 3.12 -4.61 7.90
CA PHE A 46 1.89 -3.84 7.86
C PHE A 46 2.21 -2.35 7.97
N TRP A 47 1.84 -1.56 6.97
CA TRP A 47 1.99 -0.11 6.99
C TRP A 47 0.69 0.54 7.45
N THR A 48 0.72 1.70 8.09
CA THR A 48 -0.50 2.52 8.16
C THR A 48 -0.90 2.95 6.75
N LYS A 49 -2.17 3.30 6.56
CA LYS A 49 -2.64 3.88 5.30
C LYS A 49 -1.79 5.10 4.88
N ASP A 50 -1.40 5.94 5.83
CA ASP A 50 -0.57 7.12 5.60
C ASP A 50 0.87 6.77 5.21
N GLU A 51 1.46 5.76 5.83
CA GLU A 51 2.78 5.24 5.45
C GLU A 51 2.76 4.73 4.00
N SER A 52 1.73 3.95 3.63
CA SER A 52 1.53 3.51 2.24
C SER A 52 1.39 4.69 1.28
N ASN A 53 0.60 5.71 1.63
CA ASN A 53 0.39 6.89 0.79
C ASN A 53 1.68 7.70 0.56
N LYS A 54 2.55 7.79 1.58
CA LYS A 54 3.88 8.41 1.43
C LYS A 54 4.74 7.63 0.44
N LEU A 55 4.74 6.29 0.51
CA LEU A 55 5.48 5.44 -0.42
C LEU A 55 4.97 5.58 -1.85
N PHE A 56 3.65 5.63 -2.07
CA PHE A 56 3.07 5.84 -3.40
C PHE A 56 3.49 7.18 -3.99
N LYS A 57 3.43 8.25 -3.19
CA LYS A 57 3.85 9.59 -3.61
C LYS A 57 5.34 9.63 -3.97
N GLN A 58 6.20 9.02 -3.14
CA GLN A 58 7.63 8.94 -3.41
C GLN A 58 7.95 8.16 -4.69
N ALA A 59 7.15 7.15 -5.02
CA ALA A 59 7.28 6.36 -6.24
C ALA A 59 6.66 7.03 -7.48
N GLY A 60 6.14 8.26 -7.39
CA GLY A 60 5.53 8.97 -8.51
C GLY A 60 4.12 8.49 -8.87
N PHE A 61 3.32 8.16 -7.85
CA PHE A 61 1.90 7.89 -8.01
C PHE A 61 1.04 8.89 -7.21
N LYS A 62 -0.11 9.23 -7.78
CA LYS A 62 -1.23 9.86 -7.10
C LYS A 62 -2.25 8.80 -6.67
N VAL A 63 -2.80 8.94 -5.48
CA VAL A 63 -3.93 8.13 -5.02
C VAL A 63 -5.23 8.73 -5.57
N ASP A 64 -5.97 7.96 -6.34
CA ASP A 64 -7.30 8.34 -6.83
C ASP A 64 -8.41 7.94 -5.88
N GLU A 65 -8.34 6.72 -5.35
CA GLU A 65 -9.39 6.11 -4.54
C GLU A 65 -8.82 5.03 -3.63
N GLN A 66 -9.35 4.94 -2.40
CA GLN A 66 -8.97 3.91 -1.43
C GLN A 66 -10.18 3.40 -0.67
N ILE A 67 -10.30 2.07 -0.57
CA ILE A 67 -11.35 1.39 0.19
C ILE A 67 -10.70 0.41 1.16
N THR A 68 -10.99 0.54 2.44
CA THR A 68 -10.48 -0.34 3.50
C THR A 68 -11.58 -1.28 3.98
N ARG A 69 -11.26 -2.57 4.08
CA ARG A 69 -12.11 -3.62 4.67
C ARG A 69 -11.27 -4.40 5.69
N GLY A 70 -11.44 -4.09 6.97
CA GLY A 70 -10.57 -4.63 8.02
C GLY A 70 -9.11 -4.19 7.81
N ILE A 71 -8.19 -5.17 7.69
CA ILE A 71 -6.76 -4.91 7.44
C ILE A 71 -6.42 -4.82 5.94
N VAL A 72 -7.38 -5.05 5.06
CA VAL A 72 -7.16 -5.05 3.61
C VAL A 72 -7.50 -3.67 3.04
N CYS A 73 -6.57 -3.07 2.31
CA CYS A 73 -6.74 -1.79 1.64
C CYS A 73 -6.63 -1.98 0.12
N PHE A 74 -7.70 -1.64 -0.58
CA PHE A 74 -7.72 -1.52 -2.03
C PHE A 74 -7.36 -0.08 -2.39
N THR A 75 -6.41 0.10 -3.29
CA THR A 75 -5.94 1.42 -3.72
C THR A 75 -5.91 1.50 -5.25
N ARG A 76 -6.54 2.53 -5.80
CA ARG A 76 -6.38 2.95 -7.20
C ARG A 76 -5.34 4.07 -7.26
N LEU A 77 -4.27 3.82 -8.00
CA LEU A 77 -3.15 4.75 -8.23
C LEU A 77 -3.14 5.21 -9.69
N ARG A 78 -2.77 6.47 -9.93
CA ARG A 78 -2.43 6.99 -11.27
C ARG A 78 -0.98 7.47 -11.28
N VAL A 79 -0.26 7.23 -12.37
CA VAL A 79 1.10 7.75 -12.55
C VAL A 79 1.07 9.29 -12.52
N SER A 80 2.01 9.89 -11.78
CA SER A 80 2.24 11.34 -11.69
C SER A 80 3.63 11.75 -12.12
#